data_AF-A0A399NRK3-F1
#
_entry.id   AF-A0A399NRK3-F1
#
_cell.length_a   1.000
_cell.length_b   1.000
_cell.length_c   1.000
_cell.angle_alpha   90.00
_cell.angle_beta   90.00
_cell.angle_gamma   90.00
#
_symmetry.space_group_name_H-M   'P 1'
#
loop_
_entity.id
_entity.type
_entity.pdbx_description
1 polymer ?
#
loop_
_entity_poly.entity_id
_entity_poly.type
_entity_poly.pdbx_seq_one_letter_code
_entity_poly.pdbx_strand_id
1 'polypeptide(L)'
;RDCPDWVPGELVIGGRGLARGYRGDPARTAAAFVELDGGRWYRTGDTGRYRPGGILEFLGRADRQVKLGGHRMELGEIEAAHAAAPGVRRAIALVVDGPAGRRRLHAAV
;
A
#
# COMPACT_ATOMS: atom_id res chain seq x y z
N ARG A 1 17.88 4.20 -6.21
CA ARG A 1 18.30 5.05 -7.36
C ARG A 1 17.06 5.71 -7.92
N ASP A 2 17.08 7.03 -8.08
CA ASP A 2 15.93 7.78 -8.58
C ASP A 2 15.57 7.39 -10.02
N CYS A 3 14.28 7.36 -10.30
CA CYS A 3 13.76 7.13 -11.64
C CYS A 3 13.86 8.43 -12.47
N PRO A 4 14.21 8.36 -13.77
CA PRO A 4 14.12 9.50 -14.67
C PRO A 4 12.69 10.06 -14.76
N ASP A 5 12.56 11.31 -15.21
CA ASP A 5 11.26 11.89 -15.53
C ASP A 5 10.44 10.97 -16.43
N TRP A 6 9.14 10.90 -16.17
CA TRP A 6 8.14 10.04 -16.81
C TRP A 6 8.26 8.54 -16.55
N VAL A 7 9.33 8.05 -15.93
CA VAL A 7 9.51 6.63 -15.62
C VAL A 7 8.83 6.30 -14.29
N PRO A 8 7.84 5.38 -14.27
CA PRO A 8 7.23 4.91 -13.03
C PRO A 8 8.23 4.19 -12.11
N GLY A 9 8.08 4.43 -10.81
CA GLY A 9 8.82 3.75 -9.76
C GLY A 9 8.02 3.67 -8.46
N GLU A 10 8.56 2.93 -7.50
CA GLU A 10 8.03 2.92 -6.12
C GLU A 10 8.29 4.26 -5.45
N LEU A 11 7.28 4.80 -4.78
CA LEU A 11 7.42 5.97 -3.94
C LEU A 11 7.99 5.56 -2.59
N VAL A 12 9.11 6.20 -2.22
CA VAL A 12 9.74 6.05 -0.91
C VAL A 12 9.83 7.41 -0.22
N ILE A 13 9.66 7.43 1.10
CA ILE A 13 9.71 8.65 1.91
C ILE A 13 10.94 8.60 2.80
N GLY A 14 11.73 9.67 2.83
CA GLY A 14 12.87 9.83 3.73
C GLY A 14 12.67 10.99 4.72
N GLY A 15 13.67 11.21 5.57
CA GLY A 15 13.78 12.41 6.40
C GLY A 15 13.10 12.31 7.78
N ARG A 16 12.97 13.47 8.45
CA ARG A 16 12.59 13.57 9.88
C ARG A 16 11.15 13.12 10.19
N GLY A 17 10.29 13.04 9.18
CA GLY A 17 8.88 12.65 9.33
C GLY A 17 8.66 11.14 9.48
N LEU A 18 9.70 10.32 9.41
CA LEU A 18 9.57 8.88 9.52
C LEU A 18 9.14 8.43 10.92
N ALA A 19 8.18 7.51 10.94
CA ALA A 19 7.84 6.79 12.17
C ALA A 19 9.01 5.90 12.62
N ARG A 20 9.03 5.55 13.91
CA ARG A 20 10.01 4.58 14.45
C ARG A 20 9.85 3.19 13.82
N GLY A 21 8.62 2.81 13.49
CA GLY A 21 8.28 1.51 12.94
C GLY A 21 6.88 1.07 13.36
N TYR A 22 6.55 -0.19 13.10
CA TYR A 22 5.33 -0.82 13.59
C TYR A 22 5.53 -1.33 15.03
N ARG A 23 4.58 -1.01 15.92
CA ARG A 23 4.67 -1.38 17.33
C ARG A 23 4.58 -2.90 17.49
N GLY A 24 5.60 -3.50 18.10
CA GLY A 24 5.64 -4.94 18.37
C GLY A 24 5.86 -5.83 17.14
N ASP A 25 6.14 -5.24 15.97
CA ASP A 25 6.36 -5.98 14.72
C ASP A 25 7.69 -5.54 14.07
N PRO A 26 8.84 -6.03 14.59
CA PRO A 26 10.15 -5.67 14.05
C PRO A 26 10.37 -6.21 12.64
N ALA A 27 9.76 -7.34 12.28
CA ALA A 27 9.90 -7.95 10.96
C ALA A 27 9.26 -7.05 9.88
N ARG A 28 8.01 -6.62 10.09
CA ARG A 28 7.36 -5.67 9.17
C ARG A 28 8.05 -4.32 9.16
N THR A 29 8.60 -3.90 10.30
CA THR A 29 9.38 -2.66 10.39
C THR A 29 10.62 -2.73 9.52
N ALA A 30 11.42 -3.80 9.61
CA ALA A 30 12.62 -3.96 8.79
C ALA A 30 12.31 -4.09 7.29
N ALA A 31 11.17 -4.70 6.95
CA ALA A 31 10.74 -4.83 5.56
C ALA A 31 10.28 -3.49 4.93
N ALA A 32 9.60 -2.63 5.71
CA ALA A 32 9.04 -1.37 5.23
C ALA A 32 9.98 -0.17 5.42
N PHE A 33 10.83 -0.18 6.45
CA PHE A 33 11.78 0.88 6.77
C PHE A 33 13.20 0.38 6.51
N VAL A 34 13.74 0.73 5.34
CA VAL A 34 15.02 0.23 4.83
C VAL A 34 16.11 1.29 4.92
N GLU A 35 17.34 0.84 5.12
CA GLU A 35 18.53 1.70 5.03
C GLU A 35 19.10 1.60 3.60
N LEU A 36 19.21 2.73 2.91
CA LEU A 36 19.75 2.82 1.55
C LEU A 36 20.55 4.12 1.40
N ASP A 37 21.73 4.02 0.80
CA ASP A 37 22.64 5.16 0.54
C ASP A 37 22.94 5.99 1.80
N GLY A 38 23.04 5.32 2.95
CA GLY A 38 23.32 5.95 4.25
C GLY A 38 22.13 6.68 4.88
N GLY A 39 20.93 6.55 4.31
CA GLY A 39 19.70 7.12 4.84
C GLY A 39 18.62 6.08 5.10
N ARG A 40 17.70 6.42 6.00
CA ARG A 40 16.51 5.61 6.30
C ARG A 40 15.33 6.03 5.44
N TRP A 41 14.66 5.04 4.85
CA TRP A 41 13.57 5.23 3.90
C TRP A 41 12.37 4.35 4.24
N TYR A 42 11.16 4.89 4.10
CA TYR A 42 9.91 4.15 4.21
C TYR A 42 9.34 3.84 2.82
N ARG A 43 9.12 2.56 2.56
CA ARG A 43 8.47 2.02 1.36
C ARG A 43 6.96 2.18 1.47
N THR A 44 6.36 3.05 0.67
CA THR A 44 4.94 3.39 0.85
C THR A 44 3.99 2.37 0.24
N GLY A 45 4.50 1.52 -0.67
CA GLY A 45 3.72 0.63 -1.54
C GLY A 45 2.94 1.36 -2.65
N ASP A 46 3.17 2.66 -2.82
CA ASP A 46 2.58 3.46 -3.89
C ASP A 46 3.51 3.49 -5.11
N THR A 47 2.92 3.57 -6.31
CA THR A 47 3.63 3.79 -7.56
C THR A 47 3.40 5.23 -8.02
N GLY A 48 4.46 5.89 -8.45
CA GLY A 48 4.38 7.23 -9.03
C GLY A 48 5.52 7.53 -9.98
N ARG A 49 5.54 8.74 -10.52
CA ARG A 49 6.61 9.24 -11.38
C ARG A 49 6.73 10.74 -11.27
N TYR A 50 7.91 11.28 -11.52
CA TYR A 50 8.08 12.71 -11.71
C TYR A 50 7.69 13.11 -13.13
N ARG A 51 7.03 14.26 -13.24
CA ARG A 51 6.94 15.03 -14.48
C ARG A 51 8.07 16.05 -14.52
N PRO A 52 8.48 16.52 -15.71
CA PRO A 52 9.38 17.65 -15.85
C PRO A 52 8.91 18.81 -14.99
N GLY A 53 9.83 19.42 -14.24
CA GLY A 53 9.51 20.45 -13.26
C GLY A 53 9.23 19.93 -11.84
N GLY A 54 9.48 18.64 -11.57
CA GLY A 54 9.47 18.09 -10.20
C GLY A 54 8.08 17.78 -9.64
N ILE A 55 7.05 17.81 -10.48
CA ILE A 55 5.69 17.46 -10.06
C ILE A 55 5.58 15.94 -9.94
N LEU A 56 5.21 15.46 -8.76
CA LEU A 56 4.99 14.03 -8.52
C LEU A 56 3.57 13.62 -8.93
N GLU A 57 3.46 12.71 -9.90
CA GLU A 57 2.20 12.11 -10.31
C GLU A 57 2.01 10.75 -9.62
N PHE A 58 0.87 10.60 -8.94
CA PHE A 58 0.46 9.35 -8.31
C PHE A 58 -0.22 8.42 -9.33
N LEU A 59 0.28 7.20 -9.48
CA LEU A 59 -0.21 6.23 -10.47
C LEU A 59 -1.00 5.08 -9.85
N GLY A 60 -1.01 4.96 -8.51
CA GLY A 60 -1.76 3.92 -7.81
C GLY A 60 -0.92 3.22 -6.74
N ARG A 61 -1.36 2.03 -6.36
CA ARG A 61 -0.65 1.16 -5.44
C ARG A 61 -0.10 -0.06 -6.16
N ALA A 62 1.09 -0.47 -5.78
CA ALA A 62 1.70 -1.72 -6.24
C ALA A 62 1.11 -2.94 -5.50
N ASP A 63 0.57 -2.73 -4.30
CA ASP A 63 -0.01 -3.76 -3.45
C ASP A 63 -1.55 -3.80 -3.51
N ARG A 64 -2.14 -4.74 -2.77
CA ARG A 64 -3.60 -4.97 -2.69
C ARG A 64 -4.32 -3.99 -1.76
N GLN A 65 -3.65 -2.95 -1.27
CA GLN A 65 -4.28 -2.02 -0.35
C GLN A 65 -5.20 -1.05 -1.09
N VAL A 66 -6.35 -0.76 -0.49
CA VAL A 66 -7.39 0.05 -1.15
C VAL A 66 -7.78 1.25 -0.28
N LYS A 67 -8.13 2.36 -0.94
CA LYS A 67 -8.83 3.47 -0.29
C LYS A 67 -10.32 3.36 -0.59
N LEU A 68 -11.16 3.20 0.42
CA LEU A 68 -12.63 3.20 0.28
C LEU A 68 -13.25 4.18 1.29
N GLY A 69 -14.07 5.13 0.81
CA GLY A 69 -14.76 6.07 1.70
C GLY A 69 -13.85 6.89 2.62
N GLY A 70 -12.60 7.19 2.21
CA GLY A 70 -11.61 7.89 3.04
C GLY A 70 -10.75 6.98 3.93
N HIS A 71 -11.07 5.69 4.01
CA HIS A 71 -10.32 4.72 4.81
C HIS A 71 -9.32 3.95 3.96
N ARG A 72 -8.12 3.74 4.51
CA ARG A 72 -7.07 2.89 3.93
C ARG A 72 -7.22 1.49 4.55
N MET A 73 -7.52 0.49 3.74
CA MET A 73 -7.82 -0.87 4.19
C MET A 73 -6.89 -1.89 3.54
N GLU A 74 -6.43 -2.85 4.33
CA GLU A 74 -5.65 -4.00 3.88
C GLU A 74 -6.59 -5.17 3.54
N LEU A 75 -6.72 -5.50 2.25
CA LEU A 75 -7.61 -6.59 1.82
C LEU A 75 -7.20 -7.94 2.43
N GLY A 76 -5.90 -8.18 2.62
CA GLY A 76 -5.39 -9.40 3.24
C GLY A 76 -5.84 -9.58 4.70
N GLU A 77 -6.08 -8.50 5.45
CA GLU A 77 -6.60 -8.60 6.82
C GLU A 77 -8.06 -9.08 6.83
N ILE A 78 -8.87 -8.56 5.89
CA ILE A 78 -10.26 -8.99 5.71
C ILE A 78 -10.31 -10.47 5.28
N GLU A 79 -9.44 -10.87 4.35
CA GLU A 79 -9.27 -12.26 3.91
C GLU A 79 -8.87 -13.18 5.07
N ALA A 80 -7.87 -12.80 5.87
CA ALA A 80 -7.43 -13.56 7.04
C ALA A 80 -8.54 -13.72 8.09
N ALA A 81 -9.29 -12.65 8.37
CA ALA A 81 -10.42 -12.68 9.30
C ALA A 81 -11.53 -13.65 8.83
N HIS A 82 -11.85 -13.66 7.53
CA HIS A 82 -12.84 -14.60 6.98
C HIS A 82 -12.32 -16.04 6.95
N ALA A 83 -11.05 -16.24 6.62
CA ALA A 83 -10.42 -17.57 6.60
C ALA A 83 -10.34 -18.23 7.98
N ALA A 84 -10.40 -17.44 9.06
CA ALA A 84 -10.45 -17.95 10.44
C ALA A 84 -11.83 -18.53 10.83
N ALA A 85 -12.88 -18.31 10.03
CA ALA A 85 -14.21 -18.81 10.33
C ALA A 85 -14.36 -20.32 10.07
N PRO A 86 -15.08 -21.08 10.91
CA PRO A 86 -15.30 -22.51 10.70
C PRO A 86 -15.92 -22.82 9.33
N GLY A 87 -15.33 -23.78 8.60
CA GLY A 87 -15.81 -24.22 7.29
C GLY A 87 -15.33 -23.37 6.11
N VAL A 88 -14.65 -22.25 6.34
CA VAL A 88 -14.05 -21.44 5.26
C VAL A 88 -12.68 -22.00 4.91
N ARG A 89 -12.48 -22.37 3.64
CA ARG A 89 -11.20 -22.94 3.16
C ARG A 89 -10.28 -21.88 2.54
N ARG A 90 -10.85 -20.81 1.98
CA ARG A 90 -10.13 -19.67 1.40
C ARG A 90 -11.06 -18.46 1.44
N ALA A 91 -10.51 -17.25 1.57
CA ALA A 91 -11.27 -16.03 1.37
C ALA A 91 -10.53 -15.10 0.39
N ILE A 92 -11.28 -14.31 -0.38
CA ILE A 92 -10.75 -13.28 -1.28
C ILE A 92 -11.56 -12.00 -1.07
N ALA A 93 -10.88 -10.88 -0.83
CA ALA A 93 -11.50 -9.56 -0.70
C ALA A 93 -11.11 -8.68 -1.89
N LEU A 94 -12.07 -7.90 -2.40
CA LEU A 94 -11.93 -7.06 -3.59
C LEU A 94 -12.73 -5.77 -3.41
N VAL A 95 -12.28 -4.68 -4.02
CA VAL A 95 -13.12 -3.50 -4.23
C VAL A 95 -13.71 -3.56 -5.61
N VAL A 96 -15.04 -3.47 -5.68
CA VAL A 96 -15.82 -3.53 -6.91
C VAL A 96 -16.50 -2.18 -7.14
N ASP A 97 -16.49 -1.71 -8.38
CA ASP A 97 -17.26 -0.54 -8.78
C ASP A 97 -18.75 -0.87 -8.83
N GLY A 98 -19.54 -0.16 -8.03
CA GLY A 98 -20.98 -0.26 -8.04
C GLY A 98 -21.63 0.77 -8.97
N PRO A 99 -22.97 0.73 -9.09
CA PRO A 99 -23.73 1.74 -9.82
C PRO A 99 -23.36 3.17 -9.36
N ALA A 100 -23.33 4.10 -10.32
CA ALA A 100 -22.94 5.50 -10.12
C ALA A 100 -21.49 5.71 -9.59
N GLY A 101 -20.57 4.78 -9.89
CA GLY A 101 -19.15 4.90 -9.52
C GLY A 101 -18.88 4.73 -8.02
N ARG A 102 -19.88 4.29 -7.24
CA ARG A 102 -19.72 4.03 -5.81
C ARG A 102 -19.00 2.71 -5.63
N ARG A 103 -17.72 2.79 -5.28
CA ARG A 103 -16.91 1.63 -4.89
C ARG A 103 -17.48 0.94 -3.64
N ARG A 104 -17.39 -0.39 -3.61
CA ARG A 104 -17.84 -1.25 -2.49
C ARG A 104 -16.80 -2.33 -2.21
N LEU A 105 -16.70 -2.76 -0.96
CA LEU A 105 -15.87 -3.90 -0.56
C LEU A 105 -16.73 -5.18 -0.63
N HIS A 106 -16.21 -6.21 -1.31
CA HIS A 106 -16.81 -7.54 -1.41
C HIS A 106 -15.80 -8.57 -0.88
N ALA A 107 -16.28 -9.58 -0.16
CA ALA A 107 -15.49 -10.74 0.24
C ALA A 107 -16.23 -12.02 -0.17
N ALA A 108 -15.51 -12.97 -0.76
CA ALA A 108 -16.00 -14.30 -1.12
C ALA A 108 -15.21 -15.36 -0.37
N VAL A 109 -15.90 -16.42 0.09
CA VAL A 109 -15.37 -17.54 0.89
C VAL A 109 -15.63 -18.89 0.21
#